data_AF-A0A106BN73-F1
#
_entry.id   AF-A0A106BN73-F1
#
_cell.length_a   1.000
_cell.length_b   1.000
_cell.length_c   1.000
_cell.angle_alpha   90.00
_cell.angle_beta   90.00
_cell.angle_gamma   90.00
#
_symmetry.space_group_name_H-M   'P 1'
#
loop_
_entity.id
_entity.type
_entity.pdbx_description
1 polymer ?
#
loop_
_entity_poly.entity_id
_entity_poly.type
_entity_poly.pdbx_seq_one_letter_code
_entity_poly.pdbx_strand_id
1 'polypeptide(L)'
;MNAIMKFVGALLAGTDIRHGRYLIQIAGCNDCHTAGHMQNDGQVPEAEWLTGDAIGWQGPWGTTYAANLRLLFQQIDEKTWLAYVPPGEKVATPYFDFTPKNLPPGQ
;
A
#
# COMPACT_ATOMS: atom_id res chain seq x y z
N MET A 1 -18.24 -6.64 -30.18
CA MET A 1 -18.31 -6.26 -28.75
C MET A 1 -17.06 -6.62 -27.92
N ASN A 2 -16.24 -7.62 -28.29
CA ASN A 2 -15.24 -8.18 -27.35
C ASN A 2 -13.86 -7.46 -27.31
N ALA A 3 -13.44 -6.79 -28.39
CA ALA A 3 -12.11 -6.17 -28.46
C ALA A 3 -12.03 -4.80 -27.76
N ILE A 4 -13.06 -3.97 -27.91
CA ILE A 4 -13.13 -2.64 -27.28
C ILE A 4 -13.22 -2.77 -25.75
N MET A 5 -14.02 -3.72 -25.25
CA MET A 5 -14.14 -3.96 -23.80
C MET A 5 -12.81 -4.42 -23.17
N LYS A 6 -12.04 -5.27 -23.88
CA LYS A 6 -10.71 -5.70 -23.45
C LYS A 6 -9.69 -4.56 -23.46
N PHE A 7 -9.75 -3.68 -24.46
CA PHE A 7 -8.88 -2.50 -24.54
C PHE A 7 -9.16 -1.50 -23.41
N VAL A 8 -10.43 -1.24 -23.13
CA VAL A 8 -10.84 -0.37 -22.01
C VAL A 8 -10.42 -0.98 -20.67
N GLY A 9 -10.63 -2.29 -20.47
CA GLY A 9 -10.19 -2.98 -19.25
C GLY A 9 -8.66 -2.92 -19.02
N ALA A 10 -7.86 -3.09 -20.08
CA ALA A 10 -6.40 -2.96 -19.98
C ALA A 10 -5.95 -1.51 -19.68
N LEU A 11 -6.66 -0.51 -20.22
CA LEU A 11 -6.38 0.90 -19.95
C LEU A 11 -6.68 1.25 -18.48
N LEU A 12 -7.81 0.77 -17.96
CA LEU A 12 -8.22 0.96 -16.56
C LEU A 12 -7.26 0.27 -15.59
N ALA A 13 -6.89 -0.99 -15.86
CA ALA A 13 -5.85 -1.68 -15.09
C ALA A 13 -4.51 -0.91 -15.10
N GLY A 14 -4.13 -0.34 -16.26
CA GLY A 14 -2.94 0.50 -16.37
C GLY A 14 -3.00 1.80 -15.56
N THR A 15 -4.18 2.44 -15.45
CA THR A 15 -4.37 3.59 -14.56
C THR A 15 -4.35 3.20 -13.09
N ASP A 16 -4.97 2.07 -12.73
CA ASP A 16 -5.06 1.61 -11.35
C ASP A 16 -3.68 1.22 -10.80
N ILE A 17 -2.87 0.53 -11.59
CA ILE A 17 -1.49 0.16 -11.22
C ILE A 17 -0.59 1.41 -11.09
N ARG A 18 -0.80 2.45 -11.92
CA ARG A 18 -0.08 3.71 -11.77
C ARG A 18 -0.46 4.46 -10.49
N HIS A 19 -1.76 4.51 -10.16
CA HIS A 19 -2.22 5.09 -8.90
C HIS A 19 -1.71 4.31 -7.69
N GLY A 20 -1.74 2.97 -7.72
CA GLY A 20 -1.19 2.14 -6.66
C GLY A 20 0.29 2.44 -6.41
N ARG A 21 1.09 2.51 -7.48
CA ARG A 21 2.53 2.87 -7.40
C ARG A 21 2.72 4.25 -6.76
N TYR A 22 1.92 5.23 -7.16
CA TYR A 22 1.97 6.57 -6.58
C TYR A 22 1.69 6.55 -5.06
N LEU A 23 0.62 5.87 -4.64
CA LEU A 23 0.26 5.74 -3.21
C LEU A 23 1.37 5.08 -2.40
N ILE A 24 1.97 4.00 -2.91
CA ILE A 24 3.10 3.31 -2.26
C ILE A 24 4.27 4.27 -1.99
N GLN A 25 4.57 5.15 -2.94
CA GLN A 25 5.66 6.12 -2.81
C GLN A 25 5.33 7.24 -1.82
N ILE A 26 4.15 7.87 -1.95
CA ILE A 26 3.82 9.04 -1.12
C ILE A 26 3.44 8.67 0.32
N ALA A 27 2.99 7.44 0.55
CA ALA A 27 2.65 6.93 1.87
C ALA A 27 3.86 6.30 2.60
N GLY A 28 5.06 6.30 2.00
CA GLY A 28 6.26 5.74 2.62
C GLY A 28 6.20 4.23 2.84
N CYS A 29 5.36 3.48 2.11
CA CYS A 29 5.22 2.04 2.34
C CYS A 29 6.55 1.30 2.13
N ASN A 30 7.35 1.74 1.16
CA ASN A 30 8.63 1.13 0.86
C ASN A 30 9.67 1.33 1.97
N ASP A 31 9.57 2.37 2.79
CA ASP A 31 10.56 2.65 3.85
C ASP A 31 10.68 1.49 4.83
N CYS A 32 9.55 0.82 5.11
CA CYS A 32 9.52 -0.37 5.95
C CYS A 32 9.40 -1.66 5.13
N HIS A 33 8.62 -1.68 4.05
CA HIS A 33 8.27 -2.92 3.35
C HIS A 33 9.13 -3.24 2.12
N THR A 34 10.23 -2.53 1.91
CA THR A 34 11.19 -2.82 0.84
C THR A 34 12.60 -2.86 1.40
N ALA A 35 13.20 -4.04 1.38
CA ALA A 35 14.57 -4.23 1.82
C ALA A 35 15.52 -3.22 1.13
N GLY A 36 16.29 -2.50 1.93
CA GLY A 36 17.28 -1.55 1.43
C GLY A 36 16.71 -0.21 0.95
N HIS A 37 15.41 0.06 1.05
CA HIS A 37 14.84 1.29 0.48
C HIS A 37 15.36 2.55 1.15
N MET A 38 15.34 2.60 2.48
CA MET A 38 15.87 3.75 3.24
C MET A 38 17.38 3.92 3.05
N GLN A 39 18.12 2.82 2.95
CA GLN A 39 19.58 2.79 2.83
C GLN A 39 20.05 3.26 1.47
N ASN A 40 19.23 3.05 0.43
CA ASN A 40 19.54 3.44 -0.94
C ASN A 40 18.79 4.72 -1.37
N ASP A 41 18.29 5.52 -0.42
CA ASP A 41 17.57 6.78 -0.72
C ASP A 41 16.44 6.58 -1.75
N GLY A 42 15.69 5.50 -1.57
CA GLY A 42 14.59 5.08 -2.45
C GLY A 42 15.01 4.46 -3.79
N GLN A 43 16.31 4.39 -4.11
CA GLN A 43 16.85 3.86 -5.38
C GLN A 43 16.89 2.32 -5.40
N VAL A 44 15.74 1.69 -5.13
CA VAL A 44 15.55 0.24 -5.25
C VAL A 44 14.67 -0.04 -6.48
N PRO A 45 15.00 -1.01 -7.35
CA PRO A 45 14.18 -1.37 -8.49
C PRO A 45 12.75 -1.72 -8.07
N GLU A 46 11.75 -1.26 -8.82
CA GLU A 46 10.34 -1.51 -8.50
C GLU A 46 10.01 -3.01 -8.39
N ALA A 47 10.70 -3.85 -9.17
CA ALA A 47 10.56 -5.30 -9.12
C ALA A 47 10.82 -5.87 -7.70
N GLU A 48 11.52 -5.15 -6.84
CA GLU A 48 11.89 -5.56 -5.48
C GLU A 48 11.05 -4.89 -4.39
N TRP A 49 10.21 -3.90 -4.74
CA TRP A 49 9.37 -3.17 -3.79
C TRP A 49 8.39 -4.08 -3.05
N LEU A 50 8.06 -3.77 -1.80
CA LEU A 50 7.00 -4.41 -1.02
C LEU A 50 7.25 -5.89 -0.70
N THR A 51 8.50 -6.33 -0.77
CA THR A 51 8.91 -7.72 -0.50
C THR A 51 9.13 -7.99 0.99
N GLY A 52 8.96 -6.97 1.84
CA GLY A 52 9.25 -6.99 3.28
C GLY A 52 10.68 -6.57 3.59
N ASP A 53 11.03 -6.62 4.86
CA ASP A 53 12.40 -6.36 5.33
C ASP A 53 12.73 -7.27 6.53
N ALA A 54 13.99 -7.68 6.61
CA ALA A 54 14.57 -8.40 7.75
C ALA A 54 14.99 -7.47 8.89
N ILE A 55 14.94 -6.15 8.70
CA ILE A 55 15.16 -5.18 9.78
C ILE A 55 14.04 -5.27 10.82
N GLY A 56 14.45 -5.55 12.06
CA GLY A 56 13.55 -5.64 13.20
C GLY A 56 13.33 -4.30 13.88
N TRP A 57 12.07 -3.88 13.99
CA TRP A 57 11.65 -2.67 14.71
C TRP A 57 11.33 -3.02 16.15
N GLN A 58 12.08 -2.42 17.09
CA GLN A 58 11.91 -2.66 18.53
C GLN A 58 10.87 -1.73 19.13
N GLY A 59 9.94 -2.30 19.90
CA GLY A 59 8.98 -1.55 20.71
C GLY A 59 8.60 -2.31 22.00
N PRO A 60 7.75 -1.73 22.86
CA PRO A 60 7.28 -2.38 24.09
C PRO A 60 6.58 -3.73 23.90
N TRP A 61 6.15 -4.04 22.68
CA TRP A 61 5.52 -5.28 22.24
C TRP A 61 6.51 -6.31 21.64
N GLY A 62 7.82 -6.04 21.71
CA GLY A 62 8.86 -6.89 21.15
C GLY A 62 9.41 -6.37 19.82
N THR A 63 10.07 -7.25 19.06
CA THR A 63 10.62 -6.93 17.74
C THR A 63 9.65 -7.34 16.65
N THR A 64 9.32 -6.41 15.76
CA THR A 64 8.43 -6.62 14.62
C THR A 64 9.19 -6.50 13.31
N TYR A 65 8.83 -7.31 12.32
CA TYR A 65 9.46 -7.33 11.00
C TYR A 65 8.43 -6.93 9.95
N ALA A 66 8.85 -6.20 8.94
CA ALA A 66 7.95 -5.76 7.88
C ALA A 66 7.54 -6.93 6.99
N ALA A 67 6.25 -7.16 6.87
CA ALA A 67 5.70 -8.24 6.06
C ALA A 67 5.94 -8.01 4.55
N ASN A 68 5.98 -9.10 3.78
CA ASN A 68 5.88 -9.03 2.32
C ASN A 68 4.44 -8.70 1.93
N LEU A 69 4.18 -7.44 1.56
CA LEU A 69 2.83 -7.00 1.23
C LEU A 69 2.32 -7.65 -0.06
N ARG A 70 3.21 -8.01 -1.00
CA ARG A 70 2.80 -8.75 -2.21
C ARG A 70 2.20 -10.11 -1.88
N LEU A 71 2.72 -10.79 -0.86
CA LEU A 71 2.18 -12.06 -0.39
C LEU A 71 0.95 -11.86 0.48
N LEU A 72 0.94 -10.87 1.37
CA LEU A 72 -0.21 -10.57 2.24
C LEU A 72 -1.47 -10.30 1.41
N PHE A 73 -1.39 -9.42 0.41
CA PHE A 73 -2.55 -9.06 -0.42
C PHE A 73 -3.00 -10.17 -1.38
N GLN A 74 -2.20 -11.22 -1.58
CA GLN A 74 -2.66 -12.42 -2.27
C GLN A 74 -3.49 -13.34 -1.36
N GLN A 75 -3.41 -13.17 -0.05
CA GLN A 75 -4.03 -14.04 0.95
C GLN A 75 -5.29 -13.45 1.59
N ILE A 76 -5.54 -12.15 1.40
CA ILE A 76 -6.69 -11.46 1.97
C ILE A 76 -7.57 -10.86 0.87
N ASP A 77 -8.87 -10.85 1.09
CA ASP A 77 -9.82 -10.15 0.23
C ASP A 77 -10.05 -8.70 0.69
N GLU A 78 -10.75 -7.90 -0.12
CA GLU A 78 -11.06 -6.50 0.20
C GLU A 78 -11.80 -6.36 1.53
N LYS A 79 -12.71 -7.28 1.84
CA LYS A 79 -13.44 -7.27 3.10
C LYS A 79 -12.50 -7.43 4.30
N THR A 80 -11.58 -8.38 4.22
CA THR A 80 -10.58 -8.63 5.26
C THR A 80 -9.62 -7.44 5.36
N TRP A 81 -9.23 -6.86 4.22
CA TRP A 81 -8.44 -5.64 4.19
C TRP A 81 -9.13 -4.46 4.90
N LEU A 82 -10.40 -4.20 4.59
CA LEU A 82 -11.17 -3.13 5.23
C LEU A 82 -11.40 -3.38 6.72
N ALA A 83 -11.39 -4.64 7.16
CA ALA A 83 -11.47 -4.97 8.58
C ALA A 83 -10.19 -4.61 9.36
N TYR A 84 -9.04 -4.40 8.69
CA TYR A 84 -7.86 -3.85 9.36
C TYR A 84 -8.07 -2.38 9.78
N VAL A 85 -8.94 -1.62 9.09
CA VAL A 85 -9.30 -0.23 9.44
C VAL A 85 -10.76 0.08 9.03
N PRO A 86 -11.77 -0.25 9.84
CA PRO A 86 -13.17 0.04 9.51
C PRO A 86 -13.44 1.56 9.48
N PRO A 87 -14.29 2.06 8.56
CA PRO A 87 -14.73 3.45 8.58
C PRO A 87 -15.35 3.83 9.93
N GLY A 88 -14.80 4.84 10.61
CA GLY A 88 -15.30 5.35 11.89
C GLY A 88 -14.63 4.75 13.13
N GLU A 89 -13.71 3.79 12.99
CA GLU A 89 -12.94 3.28 14.12
C GLU A 89 -11.64 4.06 14.37
N LYS A 90 -11.26 4.17 15.65
CA LYS A 90 -9.95 4.73 16.03
C LYS A 90 -8.88 3.71 15.69
N VAL A 91 -8.12 3.99 14.65
CA VAL A 91 -6.97 3.19 14.27
C VAL A 91 -5.93 3.28 15.38
N ALA A 92 -5.61 2.13 15.98
CA ALA A 92 -4.59 2.03 17.04
C ALA A 92 -3.16 2.04 16.47
N THR A 93 -3.02 1.87 15.16
CA THR A 93 -1.76 1.98 14.41
C THR A 93 -1.70 3.33 13.67
N PRO A 94 -0.51 3.94 13.52
CA PRO A 94 -0.37 5.12 12.68
C PRO A 94 -0.74 4.77 11.23
N TYR A 95 -1.70 5.50 10.66
CA TYR A 95 -2.12 5.37 9.26
C TYR A 95 -2.09 6.73 8.58
N PHE A 96 -1.84 6.72 7.28
CA PHE A 96 -1.93 7.93 6.46
C PHE A 96 -3.38 8.13 6.04
N ASP A 97 -4.02 9.16 6.61
CA ASP A 97 -5.36 9.57 6.21
C ASP A 97 -5.27 10.57 5.05
N PHE A 98 -5.44 10.06 3.83
CA PHE A 98 -5.48 10.88 2.62
C PHE A 98 -6.84 11.54 2.39
N THR A 99 -7.82 11.34 3.28
CA THR A 99 -9.12 12.01 3.17
C THR A 99 -8.91 13.51 3.34
N PRO A 100 -9.23 14.32 2.32
CA PRO A 100 -9.11 15.76 2.47
C PRO A 100 -10.07 16.21 3.56
N LYS A 101 -9.51 16.74 4.64
CA LYS A 101 -10.28 17.16 5.83
C LYS A 101 -11.21 18.35 5.59
N ASN A 102 -11.09 18.98 4.42
CA ASN A 102 -11.83 20.17 4.01
C ASN A 102 -12.59 19.96 2.68
N LEU A 103 -13.05 18.74 2.38
CA LEU A 103 -13.91 18.51 1.22
C LEU A 103 -15.22 19.31 1.37
N PRO A 104 -15.57 20.18 0.39
CA PRO A 104 -16.86 20.85 0.40
C PRO A 104 -17.99 19.81 0.26
N PRO A 105 -19.17 20.03 0.87
CA PRO A 105 -20.29 19.09 0.74
C PRO A 105 -20.71 18.92 -0.73
N GLY A 106 -20.76 17.68 -1.22
CA GLY A 106 -21.43 17.33 -2.48
C GLY A 106 -20.56 17.14 -3.73
N GLN A 107 -19.34 16.64 -3.59
CA GLN A 107 -18.58 16.06 -4.71
C GLN A 107 -18.40 14.55 -4.50
#